data_AF-A0AAD9UHZ6-F1
#
_entry.id   AF-A0AAD9UHZ6-F1
#
_cell.length_a   1.000
_cell.length_b   1.000
_cell.length_c   1.000
_cell.angle_alpha   90.00
_cell.angle_beta   90.00
_cell.angle_gamma   90.00
#
_symmetry.space_group_name_H-M   'P 1'
#
loop_
_entity.id
_entity.type
_entity.pdbx_description
1 polymer ?
#
loop_
_entity_poly.entity_id
_entity_poly.type
_entity_poly.pdbx_seq_one_letter_code
_entity_poly.pdbx_strand_id
1 'polypeptide(L)'
;MTMGAILLRIEDSFEKAWVDKQLKSMQSTARHHVLEEPEYWLGATDLMNEGMWMWINETSPMTNVKNSWLPNGNDNFQGSENCLAMKRHVPCRGSKCRAPVYGWVDAACYQRKFYVCESNPIS
;
A
#
# COMPACT_ATOMS: atom_id res chain seq x y z
N MET A 1 5.17 -7.00 22.72
CA MET A 1 5.04 -5.55 22.99
C MET A 1 4.53 -4.91 21.72
N THR A 2 3.35 -4.29 21.75
CA THR A 2 2.85 -3.44 20.67
C THR A 2 3.53 -2.07 20.78
N MET A 3 3.88 -1.44 19.65
CA MET A 3 4.61 -0.16 19.64
C MET A 3 3.72 1.07 19.89
N GLY A 4 2.47 0.89 20.35
CA GLY A 4 1.48 1.98 20.41
C GLY A 4 1.13 2.56 19.03
N ALA A 5 1.34 1.79 17.96
CA ALA A 5 1.16 2.18 16.57
C ALA A 5 0.21 1.20 15.86
N ILE A 6 -0.46 1.66 14.82
CA ILE A 6 -1.35 0.89 13.95
C ILE A 6 -0.80 0.90 12.52
N LEU A 7 -1.34 0.05 11.64
CA LEU A 7 -0.97 0.12 10.21
C LEU A 7 -1.41 1.45 9.61
N LEU A 8 -0.55 2.03 8.79
CA LEU A 8 -0.72 3.36 8.21
C LEU A 8 -2.02 3.46 7.40
N ARG A 9 -2.83 4.43 7.78
CA ARG A 9 -3.88 5.05 6.97
C ARG A 9 -3.30 6.15 6.10
N ILE A 10 -3.87 6.36 4.92
CA ILE A 10 -3.53 7.52 4.08
C ILE A 10 -4.78 8.40 3.99
N GLU A 11 -4.69 9.57 4.60
CA GLU A 11 -5.78 10.51 4.86
C GLU A 11 -5.95 11.50 3.71
N ASP A 12 -4.83 11.92 3.10
CA ASP A 12 -4.82 12.89 2.02
C ASP A 12 -3.68 12.67 1.00
N SER A 13 -3.68 13.51 -0.04
CA SER A 13 -2.70 13.45 -1.12
C SER A 13 -1.31 13.94 -0.71
N PHE A 14 -1.20 14.79 0.32
CA PHE A 14 0.09 15.24 0.85
C PHE A 14 0.77 14.14 1.63
N GLU A 15 0.03 13.43 2.48
CA GLU A 15 0.50 12.24 3.17
C GLU A 15 0.93 11.17 2.16
N LYS A 16 0.09 10.86 1.16
CA LYS A 16 0.47 9.90 0.10
C LYS A 16 1.80 10.28 -0.56
N ALA A 17 1.97 11.55 -0.92
CA ALA A 17 3.20 12.03 -1.55
C ALA A 17 4.41 11.93 -0.61
N TRP A 18 4.20 12.17 0.69
CA TRP A 18 5.23 12.02 1.71
C TRP A 18 5.64 10.55 1.87
N VAL A 19 4.68 9.63 2.00
CA VAL A 19 4.93 8.18 2.11
C VAL A 19 5.67 7.66 0.89
N ASP A 20 5.26 8.06 -0.32
CA ASP A 20 5.94 7.69 -1.57
C ASP A 20 7.41 8.11 -1.58
N LYS A 21 7.71 9.28 -1.02
CA LYS A 21 9.09 9.77 -0.90
C LYS A 21 9.90 8.95 0.12
N GLN A 22 9.29 8.54 1.23
CA GLN A 22 9.95 7.71 2.24
C GLN A 22 10.23 6.30 1.72
N LEU A 23 9.28 5.65 1.06
CA LEU A 23 9.53 4.31 0.50
C LEU A 23 10.63 4.33 -0.57
N LYS A 24 10.69 5.40 -1.39
CA LYS A 24 11.80 5.61 -2.34
C LYS A 24 13.17 5.69 -1.66
N SER A 25 13.27 6.40 -0.53
CA SER A 25 14.54 6.54 0.20
C SER A 25 14.95 5.25 0.93
N MET A 26 13.96 4.49 1.42
CA MET A 26 14.20 3.18 2.06
C MET A 26 14.66 2.14 1.04
N GLN A 27 14.13 2.17 -0.19
CA GLN A 27 14.59 1.28 -1.25
C GLN A 27 16.01 1.59 -1.73
N SER A 28 16.39 2.88 -1.85
CA SER A 28 17.74 3.25 -2.32
C SER A 28 18.84 2.91 -1.31
N THR A 29 18.49 2.76 -0.03
CA THR A 29 19.41 2.40 1.05
C THR A 29 19.49 0.89 1.29
N ALA A 30 18.50 0.12 0.84
CA ALA A 30 18.51 -1.34 0.87
C ALA A 30 19.51 -1.89 -0.18
N ARG A 31 20.76 -2.10 0.21
CA ARG A 31 21.78 -2.78 -0.61
C ARG A 31 21.44 -4.27 -0.83
N HIS A 32 20.41 -4.66 -1.58
CA HIS A 32 20.22 -6.09 -1.84
C HIS A 32 19.67 -6.41 -3.23
N HIS A 33 20.37 -7.37 -3.84
CA HIS A 33 20.07 -8.26 -4.96
C HIS A 33 18.72 -9.03 -4.83
N VAL A 34 17.65 -8.42 -4.33
CA VAL A 34 16.34 -9.07 -4.28
C VAL A 34 15.70 -8.91 -5.66
N LEU A 35 15.43 -10.03 -6.31
CA LEU A 35 14.79 -10.11 -7.63
C LEU A 35 13.34 -9.61 -7.62
N GLU A 36 12.80 -9.26 -6.45
CA GLU A 36 11.45 -8.75 -6.27
C GLU A 36 11.46 -7.45 -5.47
N GLU A 37 10.71 -6.47 -5.98
CA GLU A 37 10.48 -5.18 -5.32
C GLU A 37 9.68 -5.40 -4.03
N PRO A 38 10.10 -4.82 -2.89
CA PRO A 38 9.38 -4.99 -1.64
C PRO A 38 7.96 -4.40 -1.73
N GLU A 39 7.02 -5.12 -1.16
CA GLU A 39 5.65 -4.65 -0.93
C GLU A 39 5.44 -4.35 0.56
N TYR A 40 4.57 -3.40 0.86
CA TYR A 40 4.35 -2.87 2.20
C TYR A 40 2.87 -2.88 2.56
N TRP A 41 2.49 -3.59 3.62
CA TRP A 41 1.14 -3.54 4.16
C TRP A 41 0.79 -2.14 4.68
N LEU A 42 -0.43 -1.72 4.37
CA LEU A 42 -1.11 -0.54 4.89
C LEU A 42 -2.36 -0.97 5.68
N GLY A 43 -3.02 -0.02 6.33
CA GLY A 43 -4.12 -0.28 7.24
C GLY A 43 -5.49 -0.46 6.61
N ALA A 44 -5.62 -0.89 5.34
CA ALA A 44 -6.94 -1.08 4.73
C ALA A 44 -7.24 -2.52 4.32
N THR A 45 -8.53 -2.83 4.31
CA THR A 45 -9.09 -4.14 3.96
C THR A 45 -10.52 -4.00 3.44
N ASP A 46 -10.95 -4.93 2.59
CA ASP A 46 -12.34 -5.13 2.19
C ASP A 46 -12.89 -6.51 2.62
N LEU A 47 -12.22 -7.17 3.58
CA LEU A 47 -12.61 -8.48 4.17
C LEU A 47 -14.09 -8.57 4.58
N MET A 48 -14.68 -7.44 4.99
CA MET A 48 -16.07 -7.38 5.44
C MET A 48 -17.07 -7.30 4.28
N ASN A 49 -16.70 -6.63 3.19
CA ASN A 49 -17.52 -6.53 1.99
C ASN A 49 -16.63 -6.23 0.78
N GLU A 50 -16.47 -7.24 -0.07
CA GLU A 50 -15.68 -7.20 -1.30
C GLU A 50 -15.92 -5.92 -2.12
N GLY A 51 -14.84 -5.24 -2.50
CA GLY A 51 -14.91 -3.99 -3.26
C GLY A 51 -15.26 -2.74 -2.43
N MET A 52 -15.58 -2.88 -1.14
CA MET A 52 -15.72 -1.77 -0.18
C MET A 52 -14.55 -1.74 0.79
N TRP A 53 -13.52 -1.00 0.40
CA TRP A 53 -12.31 -0.83 1.21
C TRP A 53 -12.56 0.09 2.42
N MET A 54 -12.12 -0.36 3.59
CA MET A 54 -12.18 0.37 4.85
C MET A 54 -10.80 0.39 5.51
N TRP A 55 -10.47 1.50 6.18
CA TRP A 55 -9.33 1.54 7.08
C TRP A 55 -9.67 0.78 8.37
N ILE A 56 -8.72 0.00 8.90
CA ILE A 56 -8.93 -0.89 10.07
C ILE A 56 -9.31 -0.13 11.36
N ASN A 57 -9.08 1.17 11.40
CA ASN A 57 -9.38 2.06 12.52
C ASN A 57 -10.57 3.02 12.23
N GLU A 58 -11.26 2.86 11.11
CA GLU A 58 -12.41 3.69 10.76
C GLU A 58 -13.68 2.85 10.57
N THR A 59 -14.83 3.50 10.75
CA THR A 59 -16.14 2.91 10.49
C THR A 59 -16.68 3.26 9.10
N SER A 60 -15.98 4.13 8.36
CA SER A 60 -16.41 4.65 7.07
C SER A 60 -15.53 4.08 5.94
N PRO A 61 -16.10 3.84 4.75
CA PRO A 61 -15.31 3.45 3.58
C PRO A 61 -14.29 4.50 3.17
N MET A 62 -13.21 4.04 2.56
CA MET A 62 -12.17 4.90 1.99
C MET A 62 -12.77 5.87 0.96
N THR A 63 -12.46 7.16 1.09
CA THR A 63 -12.89 8.19 0.14
C THR A 63 -11.72 8.64 -0.74
N ASN A 64 -11.99 8.98 -2.02
CA ASN A 64 -11.01 9.56 -2.96
C ASN A 64 -9.80 8.68 -3.33
N VAL A 65 -9.95 7.36 -3.30
CA VAL A 65 -8.83 6.42 -3.44
C VAL A 65 -8.55 5.87 -4.84
N LYS A 66 -9.40 6.16 -5.82
CA LYS A 66 -9.29 5.58 -7.18
C LYS A 66 -7.94 5.85 -7.85
N ASN A 67 -7.31 6.99 -7.57
CA ASN A 67 -6.04 7.36 -8.21
C ASN A 67 -4.81 6.73 -7.54
N SER A 68 -4.98 6.04 -6.42
CA SER A 68 -3.89 5.43 -5.67
C SER A 68 -3.64 3.97 -6.08
N TRP A 69 -4.64 3.31 -6.65
CA TRP A 69 -4.54 1.94 -7.15
C TRP A 69 -3.66 1.87 -8.39
N LEU A 70 -2.80 0.85 -8.45
CA LEU A 70 -2.12 0.50 -9.69
C LEU A 70 -3.12 -0.06 -10.71
N PRO A 71 -2.80 -0.04 -12.01
CA PRO A 71 -3.64 -0.70 -13.01
C PRO A 71 -3.90 -2.16 -12.61
N ASN A 72 -5.17 -2.54 -12.54
CA ASN A 72 -5.66 -3.85 -12.07
C ASN A 72 -5.27 -4.20 -10.62
N GLY A 73 -4.86 -3.24 -9.79
CA GLY A 73 -4.49 -3.51 -8.40
C GLY A 73 -5.68 -3.72 -7.46
N ASN A 74 -6.89 -3.89 -7.98
CA ASN A 74 -8.10 -4.20 -7.22
C ASN A 74 -8.93 -5.25 -7.97
N ASP A 75 -8.26 -6.09 -8.77
CA ASP A 75 -8.91 -7.03 -9.67
C ASP A 75 -9.38 -8.30 -8.96
N ASN A 76 -9.15 -8.40 -7.65
CA ASN A 76 -9.50 -9.50 -6.77
C ASN A 76 -9.06 -10.83 -7.38
N PHE A 77 -7.77 -10.93 -7.70
CA PHE A 77 -7.20 -12.09 -8.35
C PHE A 77 -7.43 -13.33 -7.46
N GLN A 78 -8.42 -14.15 -7.82
CA GLN A 78 -8.85 -15.39 -7.14
C GLN A 78 -9.77 -15.27 -5.92
N GLY A 79 -10.36 -14.10 -5.63
CA GLY A 79 -11.39 -14.00 -4.58
C GLY A 79 -10.88 -14.03 -3.13
N SER A 80 -9.57 -13.84 -2.91
CA SER A 80 -8.92 -13.99 -1.59
C SER A 80 -7.95 -12.85 -1.23
N GLU A 81 -7.92 -11.77 -2.01
CA GLU A 81 -6.95 -10.68 -1.86
C GLU A 81 -7.56 -9.48 -1.13
N ASN A 82 -7.76 -9.60 0.18
CA ASN A 82 -8.55 -8.62 0.93
C ASN A 82 -7.72 -7.65 1.78
N CYS A 83 -6.41 -7.53 1.54
CA CYS A 83 -5.53 -6.65 2.30
C CYS A 83 -4.76 -5.69 1.39
N LEU A 84 -4.66 -4.42 1.82
CA LEU A 84 -4.03 -3.36 1.04
C LEU A 84 -2.52 -3.38 1.19
N ALA A 85 -1.81 -3.62 0.09
CA ALA A 85 -0.37 -3.42 0.01
C ALA A 85 -0.02 -2.25 -0.91
N MET A 86 1.11 -1.60 -0.65
CA MET A 86 1.73 -0.63 -1.54
C MET A 86 3.02 -1.19 -2.12
N LYS A 87 3.24 -0.97 -3.42
CA LYS A 87 4.46 -1.43 -4.10
C LYS A 87 4.95 -0.48 -5.17
N ARG A 88 6.23 -0.62 -5.51
CA ARG A 88 6.83 0.05 -6.67
C ARG A 88 6.35 -0.61 -7.96
N HIS A 89 5.96 0.21 -8.92
CA HIS A 89 5.59 -0.21 -10.27
C HIS A 89 6.28 0.68 -11.30
N VAL A 90 6.80 0.06 -12.36
CA VAL A 90 7.37 0.75 -13.51
C VAL A 90 6.39 0.60 -14.68
N PRO A 91 5.59 1.64 -15.00
CA PRO A 91 4.63 1.51 -16.08
C PRO A 91 5.36 1.48 -17.42
N CYS A 92 5.21 0.37 -18.15
CA CYS A 92 5.80 0.17 -19.47
C CYS A 92 4.71 -0.04 -20.53
N ARG A 93 4.92 0.50 -21.73
CA ARG A 93 4.10 0.25 -22.93
C ARG A 93 5.03 -0.18 -24.06
N GLY A 94 5.07 -1.48 -24.33
CA GLY A 94 6.12 -2.07 -25.17
C GLY A 94 7.49 -1.86 -24.53
N SER A 95 8.51 -1.50 -25.32
CA SER A 95 9.87 -1.24 -24.83
C SER A 95 10.05 0.12 -24.14
N LYS A 96 9.00 0.95 -24.01
CA LYS A 96 9.08 2.28 -23.39
C LYS A 96 8.52 2.23 -21.97
N CYS A 97 9.35 2.58 -20.99
CA CYS A 97 8.97 2.65 -19.59
C CYS A 97 9.00 4.09 -19.07
N ARG A 98 8.09 4.42 -18.16
CA ARG A 98 8.07 5.70 -17.43
C ARG A 98 8.81 5.57 -16.10
N ALA A 99 8.96 6.70 -15.40
CA ALA A 99 9.51 6.72 -14.05
C ALA A 99 8.69 5.83 -13.11
N PRO A 100 9.32 5.18 -12.12
CA PRO A 100 8.64 4.35 -11.14
C PRO A 100 7.66 5.15 -10.29
N VAL A 101 6.50 4.54 -10.05
CA VAL A 101 5.44 5.04 -9.17
C VAL A 101 5.21 4.05 -8.03
N TYR A 102 4.65 4.54 -6.92
CA TYR A 102 4.16 3.68 -5.84
C TYR A 102 2.65 3.75 -5.84
N GLY A 103 2.02 2.59 -5.84
CA GLY A 103 0.57 2.50 -5.82
C GLY A 103 0.12 1.26 -5.10
N TRP A 104 -1.18 1.22 -4.89
CA TRP A 104 -1.83 0.19 -4.11
C TRP A 104 -2.17 -1.03 -4.95
N VAL A 105 -2.12 -2.18 -4.30
CA VAL A 105 -2.60 -3.46 -4.79
C VAL A 105 -3.38 -4.16 -3.68
N ASP A 106 -4.36 -4.92 -4.08
CA ASP A 106 -4.93 -6.00 -3.31
C ASP A 106 -3.90 -7.13 -3.21
N ALA A 107 -3.86 -7.76 -2.04
CA ALA A 107 -3.00 -8.92 -1.84
C ALA A 107 -3.60 -9.84 -0.78
N ALA A 108 -3.27 -11.13 -0.90
CA ALA A 108 -3.70 -12.11 0.07
C ALA A 108 -3.09 -11.83 1.46
N CYS A 109 -3.95 -11.62 2.45
CA CYS A 109 -3.59 -11.17 3.80
C CYS A 109 -2.55 -12.06 4.52
N TYR A 110 -2.43 -13.33 4.14
CA TYR A 110 -1.49 -14.28 4.74
C TYR A 110 -0.06 -14.14 4.19
N GLN A 111 0.17 -13.32 3.16
CA GLN A 111 1.50 -13.12 2.60
C GLN A 111 2.41 -12.36 3.55
N ARG A 112 3.69 -12.75 3.57
CA ARG A 112 4.73 -12.05 4.33
C ARG A 112 5.22 -10.86 3.51
N LYS A 113 4.99 -9.64 4.02
CA LYS A 113 5.44 -8.38 3.43
C LYS A 113 6.03 -7.48 4.52
N PHE A 114 6.70 -6.40 4.11
CA PHE A 114 7.00 -5.31 5.02
C PHE A 114 5.71 -4.58 5.40
N TYR A 115 5.77 -3.64 6.33
CA TYR A 115 4.59 -2.88 6.74
C TYR A 115 4.98 -1.47 7.14
N VAL A 116 4.05 -0.53 6.98
CA VAL A 116 4.19 0.85 7.45
C VAL A 116 3.20 1.07 8.57
N CYS A 117 3.67 1.65 9.67
CA CYS A 117 2.83 2.00 10.80
C CYS A 117 2.70 3.51 10.95
N GLU A 118 1.57 3.93 11.52
CA GLU A 118 1.34 5.28 12.04
C GLU A 118 1.10 5.22 13.54
N SER A 119 1.40 6.31 14.22
CA SER A 119 1.07 6.51 15.62
C SER A 119 0.68 7.96 15.82
N ASN A 120 -0.35 8.20 16.61
CA ASN A 120 -0.61 9.56 17.08
C ASN A 120 0.55 9.98 17.99
N PRO A 121 1.10 11.20 17.81
CA PRO A 121 1.96 11.75 18.84
C PRO A 121 1.16 11.78 20.14
N ILE A 122 1.66 11.10 21.17
CA ILE A 122 1.09 11.15 22.52
C ILE A 122 1.11 12.62 22.93
N SER A 123 -0.07 13.21 23.13
CA SER A 123 -0.25 14.52 23.75
C SER A 123 0.05 14.45 25.24
#